data_AF-A0AAJ7VCS7-F1
#
_entry.id   AF-A0AAJ7VCS7-F1
#
_cell.length_a   1.000
_cell.length_b   1.000
_cell.length_c   1.000
_cell.angle_alpha   90.00
_cell.angle_beta   90.00
_cell.angle_gamma   90.00
#
_symmetry.space_group_name_H-M   'P 1'
#
loop_
_entity.id
_entity.type
_entity.pdbx_description
1 polymer ?
#
loop_
_entity_poly.entity_id
_entity_poly.type
_entity_poly.pdbx_seq_one_letter_code
_entity_poly.pdbx_strand_id
1 'polypeptide(L)'
;MKQDSAPPQPQEKRRPPDVDLSKPRFHLDLWLSFTVQNWILDVGRPVVTLVLPADWFPLNRPGAAEYLHLLYNITAPLILLKMLGRSPRSLPSSAVHLGIVVVVMATSFQLVADSVTRRLMLIGYQLHLSVRENPVMKSLRPSSLIDAFELLFYFDDALGHLRHIPLFLTLLFFFSGCFCHRKQEETTPPAAWMLLAPNAAYYWYLITEGQTFILFIFTFFAMTATVMHQRRRGLVPDCNGLFMLYSFCAALCLVAVWVSCLWNDAVLRRKHPGLIYVPQPRSVYTLHLHLHLHRQNDHTVGESA
;
A
#
# COMPACT_ATOMS: atom_id res chain seq x y z
N MET A 1 44.87 -66.01 31.87
CA MET A 1 43.71 -65.24 31.36
C MET A 1 43.50 -64.04 32.27
N LYS A 2 44.04 -62.89 31.88
CA LYS A 2 43.80 -61.58 32.50
C LYS A 2 42.76 -60.90 31.63
N GLN A 3 41.62 -60.53 32.19
CA GLN A 3 40.56 -59.84 31.47
C GLN A 3 40.43 -58.43 32.07
N ASP A 4 40.94 -57.46 31.32
CA ASP A 4 40.98 -56.05 31.70
C ASP A 4 39.57 -55.48 31.83
N SER A 5 39.28 -54.88 32.98
CA SER A 5 38.06 -54.12 33.26
C SER A 5 38.32 -52.66 32.87
N ALA A 6 37.73 -52.21 31.77
CA ALA A 6 37.78 -50.79 31.38
C ALA A 6 36.91 -49.93 32.32
N PRO A 7 37.32 -48.69 32.66
CA PRO A 7 36.52 -47.79 33.48
C PRO A 7 35.34 -47.21 32.69
N PRO A 8 34.23 -46.80 33.34
CA PRO A 8 33.07 -46.26 32.65
C PRO A 8 33.38 -44.88 32.05
N GLN A 9 33.03 -44.71 30.78
CA GLN A 9 33.06 -43.43 30.07
C GLN A 9 32.17 -42.39 30.79
N PRO A 10 32.58 -41.11 30.88
CA PRO A 10 31.76 -40.08 31.50
C PRO A 10 30.50 -39.86 30.67
N GLN A 11 29.32 -39.96 31.30
CA GLN A 11 28.06 -39.56 30.69
C GLN A 11 28.16 -38.09 30.27
N GLU A 12 28.26 -37.88 28.96
CA GLU A 12 28.10 -36.57 28.35
C GLU A 12 26.71 -36.05 28.69
N LYS A 13 26.68 -35.12 29.65
CA LYS A 13 25.49 -34.39 30.08
C LYS A 13 24.98 -33.62 28.86
N ARG A 14 24.08 -34.26 28.12
CA ARG A 14 23.39 -33.70 26.95
C ARG A 14 22.78 -32.37 27.38
N ARG A 15 23.43 -31.27 27.01
CA ARG A 15 22.87 -29.92 27.14
C ARG A 15 21.49 -29.99 26.48
N PRO A 16 20.41 -29.57 27.16
CA PRO A 16 19.14 -29.42 26.46
C PRO A 16 19.41 -28.46 25.28
N PRO A 17 18.80 -28.70 24.11
CA PRO A 17 18.88 -27.71 23.05
C PRO A 17 18.41 -26.39 23.66
N ASP A 18 19.25 -25.36 23.57
CA ASP A 18 18.81 -23.99 23.75
C ASP A 18 17.70 -23.80 22.71
N VAL A 19 16.47 -24.10 23.10
CA VAL A 19 15.30 -23.54 22.45
C VAL A 19 15.46 -22.07 22.78
N ASP A 20 16.17 -21.36 21.90
CA ASP A 20 16.13 -19.92 21.83
C ASP A 20 14.66 -19.60 21.55
N LEU A 21 13.89 -19.53 22.64
CA LEU A 21 12.61 -18.87 22.72
C LEU A 21 12.92 -17.38 22.57
N SER A 22 13.40 -17.01 21.39
CA SER A 22 13.63 -15.64 21.00
C SER A 22 12.25 -15.00 21.14
N LYS A 23 12.08 -14.20 22.19
CA LYS A 23 10.85 -13.47 22.46
C LYS A 23 10.38 -12.79 21.17
N PRO A 24 9.07 -12.78 20.86
CA PRO A 24 8.55 -12.20 19.63
C PRO A 24 8.87 -10.69 19.59
N ARG A 25 9.98 -10.34 18.93
CA ARG A 25 10.46 -8.96 18.83
C ARG A 25 9.66 -8.22 17.77
N PHE A 26 9.31 -6.98 18.07
CA PHE A 26 8.73 -6.07 17.09
C PHE A 26 9.73 -5.81 15.96
N HIS A 27 9.30 -6.04 14.71
CA HIS A 27 10.13 -5.88 13.52
C HIS A 27 10.23 -4.40 13.11
N LEU A 28 10.83 -3.58 13.98
CA LEU A 28 10.92 -2.13 13.79
C LEU A 28 11.54 -1.75 12.44
N ASP A 29 12.63 -2.41 12.05
CA ASP A 29 13.31 -2.13 10.79
C ASP A 29 12.41 -2.40 9.58
N LEU A 30 11.57 -3.45 9.63
CA LEU A 30 10.63 -3.79 8.56
C LEU A 30 9.50 -2.77 8.48
N TRP A 31 8.86 -2.49 9.61
CA TRP A 31 7.72 -1.56 9.66
C TRP A 31 8.14 -0.13 9.34
N LEU A 32 9.30 0.31 9.85
CA LEU A 32 9.85 1.62 9.52
C LEU A 32 10.17 1.72 8.02
N SER A 33 10.88 0.73 7.45
CA SER A 33 11.13 0.72 5.99
C SER A 33 9.84 0.72 5.19
N PHE A 34 8.85 -0.09 5.56
CA PHE A 34 7.56 -0.15 4.88
C PHE A 34 6.84 1.21 4.95
N THR A 35 6.72 1.80 6.14
CA THR A 35 6.07 3.11 6.32
C THR A 35 6.80 4.21 5.55
N VAL A 36 8.12 4.33 5.71
CA VAL A 36 8.91 5.38 5.04
C VAL A 36 8.84 5.23 3.53
N GLN A 37 9.02 4.02 3.00
CA GLN A 37 8.95 3.77 1.56
C GLN A 37 7.58 4.18 1.00
N ASN A 38 6.49 3.74 1.63
CA ASN A 38 5.14 4.01 1.15
C ASN A 38 4.79 5.51 1.23
N TRP A 39 5.17 6.19 2.31
CA TRP A 39 4.91 7.62 2.43
C TRP A 39 5.71 8.46 1.44
N ILE A 40 7.01 8.20 1.30
CA ILE A 40 7.87 9.02 0.43
C ILE A 40 7.61 8.67 -1.04
N LEU A 41 7.51 7.39 -1.38
CA LEU A 41 7.52 6.95 -2.77
C LEU A 41 6.14 6.66 -3.36
N ASP A 42 5.10 6.47 -2.52
CA ASP A 42 3.72 6.26 -2.97
C ASP A 42 2.85 7.49 -2.74
N VAL A 43 2.70 7.90 -1.48
CA VAL A 43 1.92 9.10 -1.11
C VAL A 43 2.62 10.39 -1.56
N GLY A 44 3.96 10.41 -1.56
CA GLY A 44 4.73 11.58 -1.96
C GLY A 44 4.58 11.96 -3.43
N ARG A 45 4.24 11.02 -4.33
CA ARG A 45 4.10 11.30 -5.77
C ARG A 45 3.05 12.35 -6.10
N PRO A 46 1.78 12.22 -5.66
CA PRO A 46 0.79 13.27 -5.88
C PRO A 46 1.18 14.58 -5.19
N VAL A 47 1.79 14.54 -4.00
CA VAL A 47 2.23 15.76 -3.28
C VAL A 47 3.29 16.52 -4.08
N VAL A 48 4.33 15.83 -4.56
CA VAL A 48 5.37 16.38 -5.43
C VAL A 48 4.76 16.98 -6.69
N THR A 49 3.73 16.34 -7.24
CA THR A 49 3.03 16.84 -8.44
C THR A 49 2.25 18.13 -8.18
N LEU A 50 1.74 18.32 -6.97
CA LEU A 50 0.99 19.51 -6.58
C LEU A 50 1.89 20.67 -6.16
N VAL A 51 3.03 20.37 -5.52
CA VAL A 51 3.90 21.39 -4.91
C VAL A 51 5.00 21.87 -5.87
N LEU A 52 5.54 20.99 -6.72
CA LEU A 52 6.61 21.38 -7.63
C LEU A 52 6.05 22.00 -8.91
N PRO A 53 6.60 23.15 -9.36
CA PRO A 53 6.20 23.77 -10.61
C PRO A 53 6.44 22.83 -11.80
N ALA A 54 5.52 22.84 -12.77
CA ALA A 54 5.63 22.03 -13.98
C ALA A 54 6.86 22.39 -14.82
N ASP A 55 7.33 23.63 -14.75
CA ASP A 55 8.43 24.16 -15.57
C ASP A 55 9.82 23.69 -15.10
N TRP A 56 9.93 23.11 -13.91
CA TRP A 56 11.21 22.62 -13.37
C TRP A 56 11.73 21.40 -14.14
N PHE A 57 10.85 20.66 -14.81
CA PHE A 57 11.22 19.49 -15.61
C PHE A 57 10.60 19.60 -17.00
N PRO A 58 11.38 19.35 -18.07
CA PRO A 58 10.84 19.43 -19.42
C PRO A 58 9.78 18.33 -19.62
N LEU A 59 8.67 18.68 -20.26
CA LEU A 59 7.53 17.78 -20.47
C LEU A 59 7.83 16.56 -21.36
N ASN A 60 9.02 16.42 -21.92
CA ASN A 60 9.43 15.24 -22.68
C ASN A 60 10.38 14.31 -21.90
N ARG A 61 10.68 14.61 -20.63
CA ARG A 61 11.53 13.79 -19.76
C ARG A 61 10.81 13.41 -18.46
N PRO A 62 11.29 12.36 -17.75
CA PRO A 62 10.79 12.04 -16.42
C PRO A 62 10.98 13.23 -15.46
N GLY A 63 9.94 13.55 -14.70
CA GLY A 63 10.00 14.52 -13.61
C GLY A 63 10.24 13.85 -12.26
N ALA A 64 10.24 14.65 -11.20
CA ALA A 64 10.51 14.17 -9.84
C ALA A 64 9.59 13.02 -9.40
N ALA A 65 8.30 13.06 -9.72
CA ALA A 65 7.36 12.03 -9.30
C ALA A 65 7.51 10.73 -10.12
N GLU A 66 7.90 10.78 -11.39
CA GLU A 66 8.27 9.60 -12.16
C GLU A 66 9.52 8.92 -11.55
N TYR A 67 10.51 9.69 -11.09
CA TYR A 67 11.67 9.14 -10.38
C TYR A 67 11.28 8.49 -9.04
N LEU A 68 10.37 9.09 -8.28
CA LEU A 68 9.85 8.48 -7.05
C LEU A 68 9.11 7.17 -7.34
N HIS A 69 8.32 7.14 -8.41
CA HIS A 69 7.60 5.93 -8.82
C HIS A 69 8.57 4.85 -9.32
N LEU A 70 9.59 5.21 -10.09
CA LEU A 70 10.64 4.27 -10.50
C LEU A 70 11.34 3.66 -9.29
N LEU A 71 11.66 4.48 -8.28
CA LEU A 71 12.26 4.00 -7.05
C LEU A 71 11.30 3.08 -6.28
N TYR A 72 10.01 3.43 -6.21
CA TYR A 72 8.97 2.56 -5.62
C TYR A 72 8.93 1.19 -6.29
N ASN A 73 9.02 1.13 -7.62
CA ASN A 73 8.98 -0.12 -8.39
C ASN A 73 10.15 -1.04 -8.06
N ILE A 74 11.30 -0.48 -7.68
CA ILE A 74 12.49 -1.23 -7.29
C ILE A 74 12.40 -1.66 -5.82
N THR A 75 11.98 -0.76 -4.92
CA THR A 75 12.03 -1.02 -3.48
C THR A 75 10.85 -1.83 -2.96
N ALA A 76 9.64 -1.64 -3.51
CA ALA A 76 8.44 -2.36 -3.10
C ALA A 76 8.58 -3.90 -3.14
N PRO A 77 9.06 -4.53 -4.22
CA PRO A 77 9.26 -5.97 -4.23
C PRO A 77 10.29 -6.44 -3.19
N LEU A 78 11.32 -5.63 -2.90
CA LEU A 78 12.32 -5.96 -1.88
C LEU A 78 11.72 -5.96 -0.47
N ILE A 79 10.87 -4.98 -0.15
CA ILE A 79 10.16 -4.96 1.14
C ILE A 79 9.20 -6.14 1.23
N LEU A 80 8.44 -6.44 0.17
CA LEU A 80 7.54 -7.61 0.15
C LEU A 80 8.32 -8.91 0.39
N LEU A 81 9.44 -9.12 -0.31
CA LEU A 81 10.31 -10.27 -0.09
C LEU A 81 10.83 -10.33 1.36
N LYS A 82 11.22 -9.19 1.94
CA LYS A 82 11.66 -9.12 3.34
C LYS A 82 10.52 -9.45 4.32
N MET A 83 9.29 -9.03 4.04
CA MET A 83 8.10 -9.42 4.82
C MET A 83 7.85 -10.92 4.74
N LEU A 84 7.86 -11.50 3.53
CA LEU A 84 7.70 -12.95 3.36
C LEU A 84 8.82 -13.75 4.01
N GLY A 85 10.07 -13.29 3.90
CA GLY A 85 11.22 -13.97 4.51
C GLY A 85 11.18 -13.99 6.04
N ARG A 86 10.46 -13.06 6.66
CA ARG A 86 10.22 -13.05 8.12
C ARG A 86 8.90 -13.69 8.52
N SER A 87 8.05 -14.07 7.56
CA SER A 87 6.86 -14.85 7.83
C SER A 87 7.27 -16.27 8.22
N PRO A 88 6.79 -16.81 9.35
CA PRO A 88 7.05 -18.19 9.75
C PRO A 88 6.32 -19.22 8.86
N ARG A 89 5.38 -18.78 8.00
CA ARG A 89 4.79 -19.63 6.96
C ARG A 89 5.55 -19.46 5.66
N SER A 90 6.22 -20.51 5.21
CA SER A 90 6.85 -20.56 3.90
C SER A 90 5.79 -20.72 2.81
N LEU A 91 5.79 -19.79 1.86
CA LEU A 91 5.05 -19.95 0.62
C LEU A 91 5.89 -20.75 -0.38
N PRO A 92 5.26 -21.49 -1.32
CA PRO A 92 5.98 -22.10 -2.43
C PRO A 92 6.79 -21.03 -3.16
N SER A 93 8.07 -21.32 -3.43
CA SER A 93 8.97 -20.37 -4.08
C SER A 93 8.37 -19.78 -5.36
N SER A 94 7.76 -20.62 -6.20
CA SER A 94 7.10 -20.18 -7.44
C SER A 94 5.98 -19.15 -7.22
N ALA A 95 5.18 -19.29 -6.14
CA ALA A 95 4.11 -18.36 -5.83
C ALA A 95 4.65 -16.99 -5.38
N VAL A 96 5.75 -16.98 -4.63
CA VAL A 96 6.46 -15.75 -4.23
C VAL A 96 7.00 -15.03 -5.46
N HIS A 97 7.74 -15.74 -6.32
CA HIS A 97 8.31 -15.16 -7.53
C HIS A 97 7.22 -14.63 -8.47
N LEU A 98 6.15 -15.39 -8.68
CA LEU A 98 5.01 -14.95 -9.49
C LEU A 98 4.36 -13.70 -8.91
N GLY A 99 4.15 -13.65 -7.59
CA GLY A 99 3.60 -12.48 -6.91
C GLY A 99 4.47 -11.23 -7.10
N ILE A 100 5.79 -11.37 -6.97
CA ILE A 100 6.75 -10.29 -7.21
C ILE A 100 6.73 -9.83 -8.68
N VAL A 101 6.72 -10.76 -9.64
CA VAL A 101 6.62 -10.43 -11.07
C VAL A 101 5.33 -9.67 -11.37
N VAL A 102 4.20 -10.12 -10.83
CA VAL A 102 2.91 -9.42 -10.98
C VAL A 102 2.98 -8.01 -10.41
N VAL A 103 3.54 -7.82 -9.22
CA VAL A 103 3.71 -6.49 -8.61
C VAL A 103 4.56 -5.59 -9.49
N VAL A 104 5.75 -6.05 -9.92
CA VAL A 104 6.68 -5.26 -10.73
C VAL A 104 6.06 -4.88 -12.08
N MET A 105 5.42 -5.84 -12.77
CA MET A 105 4.76 -5.58 -14.05
C MET A 105 3.63 -4.56 -13.90
N ALA A 106 2.77 -4.76 -12.90
CA ALA A 106 1.65 -3.85 -12.66
C ALA A 106 2.12 -2.45 -12.27
N THR A 107 3.11 -2.31 -11.38
CA THR A 107 3.68 -1.00 -11.02
C THR A 107 4.40 -0.32 -12.19
N SER A 108 5.02 -1.09 -13.08
CA SER A 108 5.71 -0.54 -14.26
C SER A 108 4.73 0.01 -15.28
N PHE A 109 3.59 -0.66 -15.45
CA PHE A 109 2.51 -0.15 -16.28
C PHE A 109 1.86 1.09 -15.66
N GLN A 110 1.59 1.05 -14.35
CA GLN A 110 1.03 2.17 -13.61
C GLN A 110 1.93 3.41 -13.67
N LEU A 111 3.25 3.25 -13.68
CA LEU A 111 4.21 4.35 -13.93
C LEU A 111 3.94 5.03 -15.29
N VAL A 112 3.73 4.26 -16.35
CA VAL A 112 3.45 4.80 -17.69
C VAL A 112 2.11 5.53 -17.69
N ALA A 113 1.07 4.92 -17.13
CA ALA A 113 -0.26 5.52 -17.05
C ALA A 113 -0.29 6.81 -16.20
N ASP A 114 0.36 6.83 -15.03
CA ASP A 114 0.49 8.03 -14.18
C ASP A 114 1.26 9.15 -14.90
N SER A 115 2.34 8.81 -15.62
CA SER A 115 3.14 9.78 -16.40
C SER A 115 2.31 10.43 -17.50
N VAL A 116 1.55 9.63 -18.24
CA VAL A 116 0.61 10.11 -19.25
C VAL A 116 -0.48 10.98 -18.62
N THR A 117 -1.11 10.51 -17.54
CA THR A 117 -2.15 11.24 -16.81
C THR A 117 -1.67 12.60 -16.34
N ARG A 118 -0.46 12.70 -15.80
CA ARG A 118 0.14 13.97 -15.37
C ARG A 118 0.19 14.98 -16.50
N ARG A 119 0.65 14.56 -17.68
CA ARG A 119 0.76 15.45 -18.85
C ARG A 119 -0.62 15.89 -19.34
N LEU A 120 -1.59 14.98 -19.31
CA LEU A 120 -2.97 15.31 -19.60
C LEU A 120 -3.54 16.33 -18.58
N MET A 121 -3.23 16.18 -17.28
CA MET A 121 -3.68 17.14 -16.27
C MET A 121 -3.14 18.55 -16.52
N LEU A 122 -1.89 18.69 -16.97
CA LEU A 122 -1.29 19.99 -17.30
C LEU A 122 -2.02 20.72 -18.45
N ILE A 123 -2.69 19.99 -19.33
CA ILE A 123 -3.51 20.56 -20.42
C ILE A 123 -5.00 20.64 -20.07
N GLY A 124 -5.36 20.46 -18.79
CA GLY A 124 -6.73 20.62 -18.28
C GLY A 124 -7.55 19.33 -18.21
N TYR A 125 -6.92 18.15 -18.27
CA TYR A 125 -7.65 16.88 -18.14
C TYR A 125 -8.24 16.73 -16.74
N GLN A 126 -9.55 16.55 -16.70
CA GLN A 126 -10.33 16.37 -15.47
C GLN A 126 -10.41 14.90 -15.05
N LEU A 127 -9.80 14.55 -13.91
CA LEU A 127 -9.78 13.18 -13.37
C LEU A 127 -11.16 12.63 -12.98
N HIS A 128 -12.14 13.50 -12.70
CA HIS A 128 -13.48 13.11 -12.28
C HIS A 128 -14.38 12.69 -13.45
N LEU A 129 -13.98 12.96 -14.70
CA LEU A 129 -14.68 12.53 -15.90
C LEU A 129 -14.10 11.23 -16.46
N SER A 130 -14.92 10.48 -17.19
CA SER A 130 -14.42 9.36 -17.99
C SER A 130 -13.59 9.87 -19.18
N VAL A 131 -12.72 9.01 -19.71
CA VAL A 131 -11.82 9.34 -20.83
C VAL A 131 -12.59 9.92 -22.01
N ARG A 132 -13.72 9.31 -22.38
CA ARG A 132 -14.54 9.72 -23.53
C ARG A 132 -15.35 10.99 -23.28
N GLU A 133 -15.67 11.29 -22.02
CA GLU A 133 -16.44 12.49 -21.67
C GLU A 133 -15.56 13.73 -21.53
N ASN A 134 -14.27 13.54 -21.29
CA ASN A 134 -13.31 14.59 -20.99
C ASN A 134 -13.11 15.54 -22.21
N PRO A 135 -13.22 16.87 -22.03
CA PRO A 135 -13.11 17.83 -23.12
C PRO A 135 -11.74 17.81 -23.79
N VAL A 136 -10.66 17.59 -23.03
CA VAL A 136 -9.30 17.48 -23.58
C VAL A 136 -9.24 16.31 -24.56
N MET A 137 -9.81 15.17 -24.20
CA MET A 137 -9.81 13.97 -25.04
C MET A 137 -10.62 14.15 -26.32
N LYS A 138 -11.78 14.81 -26.23
CA LYS A 138 -12.63 15.11 -27.40
C LYS A 138 -11.97 16.05 -28.40
N SER A 139 -11.03 16.88 -27.94
CA SER A 139 -10.30 17.82 -28.80
C SER A 139 -9.15 17.16 -29.59
N LEU A 140 -8.73 15.95 -29.22
CA LEU A 140 -7.61 15.26 -29.83
C LEU A 140 -7.95 14.75 -31.24
N ARG A 141 -6.99 14.92 -32.16
CA ARG A 141 -6.98 14.28 -33.48
C ARG A 141 -5.67 13.49 -33.64
N PRO A 142 -5.69 12.26 -34.21
CA PRO A 142 -6.85 11.54 -34.73
C PRO A 142 -7.74 10.94 -33.63
N SER A 143 -9.01 10.64 -33.95
CA SER A 143 -9.98 10.08 -32.99
C SER A 143 -9.60 8.69 -32.46
N SER A 144 -8.83 7.91 -33.23
CA SER A 144 -8.29 6.61 -32.81
C SER A 144 -7.36 6.70 -31.59
N LEU A 145 -6.82 7.88 -31.31
CA LEU A 145 -6.01 8.14 -30.12
C LEU A 145 -6.84 7.97 -28.84
N ILE A 146 -8.13 8.31 -28.88
CA ILE A 146 -9.06 8.15 -27.74
C ILE A 146 -9.17 6.68 -27.35
N ASP A 147 -9.27 5.78 -28.33
CA ASP A 147 -9.36 4.34 -28.09
C ASP A 147 -8.04 3.79 -27.49
N ALA A 148 -6.89 4.32 -27.91
CA ALA A 148 -5.60 3.97 -27.33
C ALA A 148 -5.48 4.40 -25.86
N PHE A 149 -5.97 5.59 -25.52
CA PHE A 149 -6.02 6.04 -24.13
C PHE A 149 -7.02 5.25 -23.29
N GLU A 150 -8.19 4.92 -23.83
CA GLU A 150 -9.15 4.07 -23.12
C GLU A 150 -8.55 2.70 -22.82
N LEU A 151 -7.82 2.10 -23.77
CA LEU A 151 -7.11 0.85 -23.55
C LEU A 151 -5.99 1.00 -22.49
N LEU A 152 -5.22 2.08 -22.54
CA LEU A 152 -4.19 2.38 -21.52
C LEU A 152 -4.80 2.46 -20.12
N PHE A 153 -5.90 3.20 -19.96
CA PHE A 153 -6.57 3.37 -18.67
C PHE A 153 -7.32 2.11 -18.22
N TYR A 154 -7.84 1.31 -19.15
CA TYR A 154 -8.41 -0.01 -18.83
C TYR A 154 -7.35 -0.95 -18.25
N PHE A 155 -6.16 -1.00 -18.87
CA PHE A 155 -5.05 -1.78 -18.33
C PHE A 155 -4.55 -1.23 -17.00
N ASP A 156 -4.47 0.09 -16.83
CA ASP A 156 -4.06 0.71 -15.58
C ASP A 156 -5.00 0.33 -14.42
N ASP A 157 -6.31 0.38 -14.66
CA ASP A 157 -7.32 -0.01 -13.67
C ASP A 157 -7.24 -1.51 -13.33
N ALA A 158 -7.20 -2.37 -14.36
CA ALA A 158 -7.11 -3.81 -14.19
C ALA A 158 -5.81 -4.25 -13.50
N LEU A 159 -4.66 -3.75 -13.97
CA LEU A 159 -3.35 -4.06 -13.39
C LEU A 159 -3.18 -3.43 -12.02
N GLY A 160 -3.76 -2.25 -11.81
CA GLY A 160 -3.87 -1.60 -10.51
C GLY A 160 -4.46 -2.57 -9.49
N HIS A 161 -5.63 -3.14 -9.76
CA HIS A 161 -6.24 -4.14 -8.87
C HIS A 161 -5.36 -5.40 -8.69
N LEU A 162 -4.74 -5.91 -9.75
CA LEU A 162 -3.86 -7.08 -9.67
C LEU A 162 -2.62 -6.85 -8.80
N ARG A 163 -2.06 -5.64 -8.77
CA ARG A 163 -0.92 -5.28 -7.90
C ARG A 163 -1.25 -5.43 -6.41
N HIS A 164 -2.48 -5.09 -6.03
CA HIS A 164 -2.87 -5.09 -4.63
C HIS A 164 -3.07 -6.49 -4.06
N ILE A 165 -3.44 -7.47 -4.90
CA ILE A 165 -3.68 -8.86 -4.46
C ILE A 165 -2.43 -9.47 -3.80
N PRO A 166 -1.23 -9.49 -4.42
CA PRO A 166 -0.02 -9.98 -3.77
C PRO A 166 0.33 -9.22 -2.48
N LEU A 167 0.10 -7.91 -2.42
CA LEU A 167 0.35 -7.10 -1.22
C LEU A 167 -0.53 -7.53 -0.06
N PHE A 168 -1.85 -7.60 -0.24
CA PHE A 168 -2.79 -8.01 0.81
C PHE A 168 -2.59 -9.47 1.23
N LEU A 169 -2.28 -10.36 0.28
CA LEU A 169 -1.90 -11.74 0.59
C LEU A 169 -0.63 -11.79 1.45
N THR A 170 0.40 -11.02 1.10
CA THR A 170 1.64 -10.91 1.88
C THR A 170 1.37 -10.48 3.32
N LEU A 171 0.54 -9.45 3.50
CA LEU A 171 0.14 -8.97 4.83
C LEU A 171 -0.61 -10.05 5.61
N LEU A 172 -1.53 -10.77 4.96
CA LEU A 172 -2.27 -11.87 5.58
C LEU A 172 -1.35 -13.04 5.99
N PHE A 173 -0.40 -13.43 5.13
CA PHE A 173 0.55 -14.48 5.43
C PHE A 173 1.46 -14.09 6.58
N PHE A 174 2.01 -12.88 6.54
CA PHE A 174 2.80 -12.32 7.63
C PHE A 174 1.99 -12.31 8.94
N PHE A 175 0.74 -11.83 8.91
CA PHE A 175 -0.16 -11.85 10.07
C PHE A 175 -0.30 -13.23 10.68
N SER A 176 -0.51 -14.23 9.82
CA SER A 176 -0.83 -15.58 10.23
C SER A 176 0.31 -16.26 11.00
N GLY A 177 1.50 -15.67 10.94
CA GLY A 177 2.67 -16.02 11.71
C GLY A 177 2.92 -15.22 12.98
N CYS A 178 2.23 -14.09 13.18
CA CYS A 178 2.41 -13.17 14.30
C CYS A 178 1.64 -13.62 15.54
N PHE A 179 1.84 -14.86 16.00
CA PHE A 179 1.12 -15.43 17.15
C PHE A 179 2.08 -16.05 18.15
N CYS A 180 1.91 -15.73 19.43
CA CYS A 180 2.70 -16.26 20.54
C CYS A 180 1.79 -16.89 21.60
N HIS A 181 2.38 -17.63 22.54
CA HIS A 181 1.64 -18.14 23.69
C HIS A 181 1.26 -16.99 24.62
N ARG A 182 0.09 -17.07 25.26
CA ARG A 182 -0.41 -16.02 26.17
C ARG A 182 0.55 -15.67 27.32
N LYS A 183 1.42 -16.60 27.72
CA LYS A 183 2.45 -16.36 28.76
C LYS A 183 3.59 -15.44 28.29
N GLN A 184 3.67 -15.17 26.99
CA GLN A 184 4.69 -14.32 26.35
C GLN A 184 4.06 -13.03 25.78
N GLU A 185 2.89 -12.64 26.29
CA GLU A 185 2.25 -11.39 25.91
C GLU A 185 3.14 -10.22 26.33
N GLU A 186 3.87 -9.68 25.37
CA GLU A 186 4.67 -8.47 25.56
C GLU A 186 3.79 -7.24 25.32
N THR A 187 3.97 -6.23 26.17
CA THR A 187 3.38 -4.91 25.94
C THR A 187 3.87 -4.35 24.61
N THR A 188 2.97 -3.80 23.80
CA THR A 188 3.33 -3.20 22.51
C THR A 188 4.39 -2.12 22.70
N PRO A 189 5.52 -2.19 21.96
CA PRO A 189 6.62 -1.25 22.17
C PRO A 189 6.19 0.17 21.76
N PRO A 190 6.76 1.23 22.37
CA PRO A 190 6.42 2.62 22.05
C PRO A 190 6.55 2.96 20.56
N ALA A 191 7.54 2.38 19.88
CA ALA A 191 7.74 2.58 18.46
C ALA A 191 6.56 2.07 17.60
N ALA A 192 5.85 1.02 18.05
CA ALA A 192 4.65 0.53 17.37
C ALA A 192 3.51 1.57 17.43
N TRP A 193 3.35 2.26 18.57
CA TRP A 193 2.36 3.33 18.70
C TRP A 193 2.71 4.54 17.84
N MET A 194 3.99 4.91 17.76
CA MET A 194 4.45 6.01 16.88
C MET A 194 4.17 5.70 15.40
N LEU A 195 4.36 4.46 14.97
CA LEU A 195 4.14 4.04 13.59
C LEU A 195 2.66 3.76 13.27
N LEU A 196 1.79 3.64 14.28
CA LEU A 196 0.40 3.26 14.07
C LEU A 196 -0.35 4.28 13.21
N ALA A 197 -0.25 5.56 13.55
CA ALA A 197 -0.92 6.64 12.82
C ALA A 197 -0.46 6.72 11.34
N PRO A 198 0.84 6.82 11.02
CA PRO A 198 1.27 6.89 9.63
C PRO A 198 0.96 5.59 8.86
N ASN A 199 1.02 4.42 9.50
CA ASN A 199 0.69 3.16 8.84
C ASN A 199 -0.82 3.02 8.56
N ALA A 200 -1.67 3.39 9.52
CA ALA A 200 -3.13 3.42 9.35
C ALA A 200 -3.57 4.42 8.27
N ALA A 201 -2.97 5.61 8.26
CA ALA A 201 -3.22 6.61 7.23
C ALA A 201 -2.75 6.13 5.84
N TYR A 202 -1.64 5.39 5.75
CA TYR A 202 -1.25 4.78 4.47
C TYR A 202 -2.27 3.71 4.02
N TYR A 203 -2.76 2.84 4.90
CA TYR A 203 -3.80 1.89 4.52
C TYR A 203 -5.10 2.60 4.10
N TRP A 204 -5.50 3.67 4.79
CA TRP A 204 -6.61 4.51 4.36
C TRP A 204 -6.40 5.05 2.93
N TYR A 205 -5.20 5.57 2.63
CA TYR A 205 -4.84 6.02 1.29
C TYR A 205 -4.90 4.87 0.27
N LEU A 206 -4.34 3.70 0.59
CA LEU A 206 -4.35 2.52 -0.28
C LEU A 206 -5.78 2.05 -0.62
N ILE A 207 -6.68 2.10 0.37
CA ILE A 207 -8.10 1.72 0.21
C ILE A 207 -8.83 2.73 -0.67
N THR A 208 -8.68 4.01 -0.37
CA THR A 208 -9.44 5.11 -0.99
C THR A 208 -8.91 5.44 -2.38
N GLU A 209 -7.59 5.53 -2.57
CA GLU A 209 -6.98 5.83 -3.86
C GLU A 209 -7.03 4.61 -4.79
N GLY A 210 -6.58 3.45 -4.29
CA GLY A 210 -6.50 2.21 -5.07
C GLY A 210 -7.83 1.48 -5.27
N GLN A 211 -8.94 2.01 -4.74
CA GLN A 211 -10.27 1.39 -4.78
C GLN A 211 -10.26 -0.07 -4.29
N THR A 212 -9.46 -0.35 -3.26
CA THR A 212 -9.23 -1.72 -2.76
C THR A 212 -10.12 -2.11 -1.58
N PHE A 213 -11.19 -1.35 -1.33
CA PHE A 213 -12.05 -1.54 -0.16
C PHE A 213 -12.57 -2.98 0.01
N ILE A 214 -13.02 -3.61 -1.09
CA ILE A 214 -13.51 -5.01 -1.05
C ILE A 214 -12.41 -5.96 -0.60
N LEU A 215 -11.23 -5.88 -1.23
CA LEU A 215 -10.07 -6.72 -0.92
C LEU A 215 -9.57 -6.49 0.52
N PHE A 216 -9.59 -5.23 0.97
CA PHE A 216 -9.28 -4.86 2.35
C PHE A 216 -10.23 -5.51 3.35
N ILE A 217 -11.55 -5.45 3.12
CA ILE A 217 -12.55 -6.05 4.02
C ILE A 217 -12.39 -7.57 4.09
N PHE A 218 -12.16 -8.24 2.94
CA PHE A 218 -11.88 -9.68 2.94
C PHE A 218 -10.62 -10.03 3.74
N THR A 219 -9.56 -9.23 3.59
CA THR A 219 -8.31 -9.43 4.32
C THR A 219 -8.51 -9.20 5.82
N PHE A 220 -9.23 -8.14 6.21
CA PHE A 220 -9.54 -7.84 7.60
C PHE A 220 -10.40 -8.94 8.26
N PHE A 221 -11.39 -9.45 7.53
CA PHE A 221 -12.18 -10.59 7.97
C PHE A 221 -11.32 -11.85 8.15
N ALA A 222 -10.45 -12.15 7.18
CA ALA A 222 -9.52 -13.29 7.26
C ALA A 222 -8.54 -13.15 8.44
N MET A 223 -8.04 -11.95 8.72
CA MET A 223 -7.22 -11.67 9.90
C MET A 223 -8.02 -11.93 11.19
N THR A 224 -9.23 -11.40 11.30
CA THR A 224 -10.10 -11.60 12.48
C THR A 224 -10.44 -13.07 12.70
N ALA A 225 -10.78 -13.79 11.63
CA ALA A 225 -11.02 -15.24 11.66
C ALA A 225 -9.76 -16.01 12.11
N THR A 226 -8.58 -15.60 11.65
CA THR A 226 -7.30 -16.17 12.08
C THR A 226 -7.07 -15.94 13.58
N VAL A 227 -7.37 -14.74 14.10
CA VAL A 227 -7.31 -14.46 15.55
C VAL A 227 -8.25 -15.37 16.32
N MET A 228 -9.50 -15.52 15.88
CA MET A 228 -10.47 -16.39 16.54
C MET A 228 -10.02 -17.86 16.54
N HIS A 229 -9.52 -18.34 15.40
CA HIS A 229 -9.01 -19.72 15.27
C HIS A 229 -7.79 -19.98 16.15
N GLN A 230 -6.84 -19.05 16.20
CA GLN A 230 -5.63 -19.20 17.00
C GLN A 230 -5.90 -19.02 18.50
N ARG A 231 -6.84 -18.15 18.89
CA ARG A 231 -7.29 -18.04 20.29
C ARG A 231 -7.90 -19.34 20.81
N ARG A 232 -8.64 -20.07 19.99
CA ARG A 232 -9.15 -21.41 20.34
C ARG A 232 -8.02 -22.42 20.62
N ARG A 233 -6.83 -22.18 20.07
CA ARG A 233 -5.60 -22.98 20.31
C ARG A 233 -4.72 -22.43 21.45
N GLY A 234 -5.19 -21.42 22.19
CA GLY A 234 -4.43 -20.79 23.28
C GLY A 234 -3.33 -19.82 22.84
N LEU A 235 -3.30 -19.44 21.56
CA LEU A 235 -2.36 -18.46 21.01
C LEU A 235 -3.00 -17.07 20.95
N VAL A 236 -2.18 -16.04 21.17
CA VAL A 236 -2.58 -14.63 21.06
C VAL A 236 -1.70 -13.93 20.03
N PRO A 237 -2.18 -12.87 19.34
CA PRO A 237 -1.34 -12.09 18.46
C PRO A 237 -0.16 -11.46 19.23
N ASP A 238 1.03 -11.50 18.63
CA ASP A 238 2.21 -10.84 19.18
C ASP A 238 2.19 -9.31 18.93
N CYS A 239 3.27 -8.60 19.28
CA CYS A 239 3.38 -7.16 19.06
C CYS A 239 3.19 -6.74 17.58
N ASN A 240 3.68 -7.54 16.62
CA ASN A 240 3.55 -7.24 15.19
C ASN A 240 2.12 -7.51 14.70
N GLY A 241 1.51 -8.60 15.18
CA GLY A 241 0.13 -8.96 14.89
C GLY A 241 -0.84 -7.91 15.42
N LEU A 242 -0.67 -7.50 16.69
CA LEU A 242 -1.47 -6.43 17.30
C LEU A 242 -1.30 -5.10 16.56
N PHE A 243 -0.06 -4.72 16.24
CA PHE A 243 0.22 -3.50 15.47
C PHE A 243 -0.53 -3.49 14.14
N MET A 244 -0.50 -4.59 13.39
CA MET A 244 -1.17 -4.66 12.10
C MET A 244 -2.70 -4.69 12.23
N LEU A 245 -3.23 -5.41 13.23
CA LEU A 245 -4.68 -5.44 13.49
C LEU A 245 -5.20 -4.04 13.87
N TYR A 246 -4.50 -3.33 14.76
CA TYR A 246 -4.85 -1.96 15.11
C TYR A 246 -4.71 -1.01 13.93
N SER A 247 -3.68 -1.17 13.09
CA SER A 247 -3.52 -0.36 11.87
C SER A 247 -4.70 -0.55 10.91
N PHE A 248 -5.16 -1.79 10.71
CA PHE A 248 -6.34 -2.08 9.89
C PHE A 248 -7.63 -1.54 10.51
N CYS A 249 -7.85 -1.72 11.82
CA CYS A 249 -9.01 -1.15 12.51
C CYS A 249 -9.05 0.38 12.36
N ALA A 250 -7.93 1.05 12.63
CA ALA A 250 -7.81 2.50 12.50
C ALA A 250 -8.04 2.97 11.06
N ALA A 251 -7.48 2.26 10.07
CA ALA A 251 -7.72 2.56 8.66
C ALA A 251 -9.21 2.43 8.27
N LEU A 252 -9.91 1.41 8.78
CA LEU A 252 -11.34 1.25 8.56
C LEU A 252 -12.15 2.42 9.15
N CYS A 253 -11.80 2.87 10.36
CA CYS A 253 -12.40 4.06 10.96
C CYS A 253 -12.14 5.32 10.11
N LEU A 254 -10.92 5.51 9.61
CA LEU A 254 -10.58 6.63 8.72
C LEU A 254 -11.38 6.59 7.42
N VAL A 255 -11.58 5.40 6.83
CA VAL A 255 -12.41 5.23 5.63
C VAL A 255 -13.87 5.60 5.93
N ALA A 256 -14.41 5.17 7.08
CA ALA A 256 -15.77 5.51 7.48
C ALA A 256 -15.95 7.04 7.63
N VAL A 257 -15.04 7.70 8.34
CA VAL A 257 -15.04 9.17 8.48
C VAL A 257 -14.96 9.84 7.11
N TRP A 258 -14.05 9.40 6.24
CA TRP A 258 -13.87 9.95 4.90
C TRP A 258 -15.13 9.85 4.03
N VAL A 259 -15.76 8.67 4.00
CA VAL A 259 -17.00 8.44 3.25
C VAL A 259 -18.16 9.26 3.81
N SER A 260 -18.26 9.38 5.14
CA SER A 260 -19.27 10.20 5.80
C SER A 260 -19.10 11.69 5.50
N CYS A 261 -17.87 12.22 5.53
CA CYS A 261 -17.60 13.63 5.22
C CYS A 261 -17.93 13.99 3.77
N LEU A 262 -17.72 13.08 2.82
CA LEU A 262 -17.95 13.30 1.40
C LEU A 262 -19.28 12.73 0.90
N TRP A 263 -20.21 12.43 1.83
CA TRP A 263 -21.46 11.76 1.49
C TRP A 263 -22.34 12.59 0.54
N ASN A 264 -22.35 13.91 0.73
CA ASN A 264 -23.24 14.83 0.02
C ASN A 264 -22.67 15.37 -1.32
N ASP A 265 -21.44 15.01 -1.68
CA ASP A 265 -20.83 15.50 -2.93
C ASP A 265 -21.30 14.67 -4.14
N ALA A 266 -22.27 15.22 -4.87
CA ALA A 266 -22.87 14.58 -6.04
C ALA A 266 -21.90 14.46 -7.23
N VAL A 267 -20.86 15.30 -7.31
CA VAL A 267 -19.92 15.33 -8.44
C VAL A 267 -18.97 14.15 -8.37
N LEU A 268 -18.45 13.85 -7.18
CA LEU A 268 -17.53 12.73 -6.96
C LEU A 268 -18.22 11.35 -7.17
N ARG A 269 -19.53 11.26 -6.90
CA ARG A 269 -20.30 10.02 -7.06
C ARG A 269 -20.76 9.75 -8.49
N ARG A 270 -20.62 10.72 -9.40
CA ARG A 270 -21.05 10.57 -10.80
C ARG A 270 -20.17 9.58 -11.58
N LYS A 271 -18.89 9.48 -11.25
CA LYS A 271 -17.91 8.63 -11.96
C LYS A 271 -18.10 7.13 -11.69
N HIS A 272 -18.49 6.76 -10.47
CA HIS A 272 -18.69 5.37 -10.07
C HIS A 272 -20.02 5.24 -9.29
N PRO A 273 -21.14 4.97 -9.97
CA PRO A 273 -22.42 4.77 -9.30
C PRO A 273 -22.39 3.44 -8.53
N GLY A 274 -22.42 3.48 -7.20
CA GLY A 274 -22.49 2.28 -6.36
C GLY A 274 -22.56 2.57 -4.86
N LEU A 275 -23.18 1.66 -4.11
CA LEU A 275 -23.33 1.75 -2.64
C LEU A 275 -21.99 1.63 -1.88
N ILE A 276 -20.96 1.12 -2.55
CA ILE A 276 -19.64 0.74 -1.99
C ILE A 276 -18.53 1.63 -2.59
N TYR A 277 -18.86 2.78 -3.20
CA TYR A 277 -17.83 3.67 -3.73
C TYR A 277 -17.18 4.50 -2.62
N VAL A 278 -15.86 4.46 -2.57
CA VAL A 278 -15.04 5.29 -1.67
C VAL A 278 -14.42 6.41 -2.50
N PRO A 279 -14.67 7.70 -2.21
CA PRO A 279 -14.11 8.79 -3.01
C PRO A 279 -12.58 8.78 -3.04
N GLN A 280 -11.99 8.91 -4.24
CA GLN A 280 -10.53 8.96 -4.40
C GLN A 280 -9.97 10.31 -3.94
N PRO A 281 -8.96 10.34 -3.05
CA PRO A 281 -8.31 11.56 -2.61
C PRO A 281 -7.80 12.43 -3.77
N ARG A 282 -7.15 11.85 -4.80
CA ARG A 282 -6.68 12.63 -5.95
C ARG A 282 -7.81 13.36 -6.69
N SER A 283 -8.97 12.74 -6.84
CA SER A 283 -10.14 13.36 -7.46
C SER A 283 -10.69 14.51 -6.61
N VAL A 284 -10.68 14.37 -5.28
CA VAL A 284 -11.08 15.43 -4.34
C VAL A 284 -10.11 16.61 -4.41
N TYR A 285 -8.80 16.35 -4.33
CA TYR A 285 -7.78 17.41 -4.35
C TYR A 285 -7.75 18.15 -5.69
N THR A 286 -7.86 17.45 -6.82
CA THR A 286 -7.87 18.11 -8.12
C THR A 286 -9.15 18.91 -8.37
N LEU A 287 -10.30 18.44 -7.88
CA LEU A 287 -11.55 19.19 -8.01
C LEU A 287 -11.59 20.43 -7.10
N HIS A 288 -11.18 20.30 -5.84
CA HIS A 288 -11.40 21.33 -4.83
C HIS A 288 -10.16 22.20 -4.55
N LEU A 289 -8.95 21.64 -4.57
CA LEU A 289 -7.72 22.41 -4.29
C LEU A 289 -7.07 23.02 -5.53
N HIS A 290 -7.07 22.33 -6.68
CA HIS A 290 -6.46 22.89 -7.91
C HIS A 290 -7.21 24.14 -8.41
N LEU A 291 -8.53 24.17 -8.21
CA LEU A 291 -9.38 25.34 -8.47
C LEU A 291 -9.04 26.54 -7.59
N HIS A 292 -8.64 26.32 -6.33
CA HIS A 292 -8.22 27.41 -5.44
C HIS A 292 -6.86 28.00 -5.81
N LEU A 293 -5.89 27.17 -6.23
CA LEU A 293 -4.56 27.63 -6.64
C LEU A 293 -4.60 28.42 -7.96
N HIS A 294 -5.42 28.02 -8.94
CA HIS A 294 -5.60 28.79 -10.17
C HIS A 294 -6.33 30.12 -9.94
N ARG A 295 -7.36 30.13 -9.09
CA ARG A 295 -8.11 31.36 -8.77
C ARG A 295 -7.24 32.39 -8.05
N GLN A 296 -6.28 31.94 -7.24
CA GLN A 296 -5.34 32.83 -6.56
C GLN A 296 -4.31 33.43 -7.52
N ASN A 297 -3.86 32.67 -8.54
CA ASN A 297 -2.97 33.18 -9.59
C ASN A 297 -3.67 34.17 -10.54
N ASP A 298 -4.94 33.94 -10.90
CA ASP A 298 -5.70 34.89 -11.74
C ASP A 298 -5.96 36.22 -11.02
N HIS A 299 -6.20 36.19 -9.69
CA HIS A 299 -6.35 37.43 -8.92
C HIS A 299 -5.05 38.23 -8.82
N THR A 300 -3.88 37.58 -8.79
CA THR A 300 -2.59 38.30 -8.80
C THR A 300 -2.21 38.88 -10.16
N VAL A 301 -2.75 38.36 -11.27
CA VAL A 301 -2.49 38.92 -12.61
C VAL A 301 -3.49 40.03 -12.95
N GLY A 302 -4.71 39.96 -12.41
CA GLY A 302 -5.77 40.96 -12.62
C GLY A 302 -5.61 42.30 -11.88
N GLU A 303 -4.69 42.42 -10.91
CA GLU A 303 -4.37 43.68 -10.23
C GLU A 303 -3.15 44.43 -10.83
N SER A 304 -2.59 43.91 -11.92
CA SER A 304 -1.44 44.50 -12.62
C SER A 304 -1.74 44.86 -14.09
N ALA A 305 -2.96 45.31 -14.38
CA ALA A 305 -3.36 45.90 -15.64
C ALA A 305 -4.03 47.26 -15.45
#